data_AF-A0A5C6URG7-F1
#
_entry.id   AF-A0A5C6URG7-F1
#
_cell.length_a   1.000
_cell.length_b   1.000
_cell.length_c   1.000
_cell.angle_alpha   90.00
_cell.angle_beta   90.00
_cell.angle_gamma   90.00
#
_symmetry.space_group_name_H-M   'P 1'
#
loop_
_entity.id
_entity.type
_entity.pdbx_description
1 polymer ?
#
loop_
_entity_poly.entity_id
_entity_poly.type
_entity_poly.pdbx_seq_one_letter_code
_entity_poly.pdbx_strand_id
1 'polypeptide(L)'
;MKMKALSNNFIRWILYHFGVFISLVFLGLYHWDLGYLFLPFLIITNQLNNFLGAFTDSEIASEMMFFSSNPSFQLSKFLVCIYYLLWNAYVFYWIGSNELGIFSLLGFTVGSVIINSTFAVSLAHDLLHRKSWLRYLLSQAILMLVVMPYFKNDHLLGHHKTVGTESDIGTARLNQSLYQYLKDIFVHRISLSYFKGYHNNVVKRKKVITENWILLLVNVTLIAAVIVWSSNPLQIVSFVLLQSMLCYLMFEVANYIQHYGLERQSVSDKLDVNHAWDYTHKYTSYISYLLPLHSYHHAGIISTQESRTENRTILPNCYYKMILLSFIPRLWFKKMNPLCNSLRRGKVLRAAAVVVFLVFGGISQAQHNFGLKYFGLSMHPKGDPQAHLMPYRLDDRAVLVVNFGGIASFERYVYSNLLSIKLAQGLYTDSGGLISGHTHIGFRAKFLERKRHSMILGFGPTFIYRRNWNKKPGYESTGLFRESGNIQHKFVWYGGEIEYNYQVSDQWDMSVNFLPGYPLVMSIGVGVRYWPIRY
;
A
#
# COMPACT_ATOMS: atom_id res chain seq x y z
N MET A 1 -2.32 1.76 -32.39
CA MET A 1 -2.12 1.14 -31.06
C MET A 1 -0.70 0.61 -30.85
N LYS A 2 -0.12 -0.18 -31.77
CA LYS A 2 1.26 -0.73 -31.64
C LYS A 2 2.37 0.34 -31.54
N MET A 3 2.32 1.42 -32.33
CA MET A 3 3.33 2.50 -32.25
C MET A 3 3.32 3.26 -30.91
N LYS A 4 2.14 3.49 -30.32
CA LYS A 4 1.99 4.16 -29.01
C LYS A 4 2.45 3.26 -27.84
N ALA A 5 2.34 1.94 -28.00
CA ALA A 5 2.88 0.98 -27.04
C ALA A 5 4.41 0.86 -27.14
N LEU A 6 4.96 0.88 -28.36
CA LEU A 6 6.41 0.91 -28.61
C LEU A 6 7.06 2.18 -28.06
N SER A 7 6.45 3.36 -28.25
CA SER A 7 6.95 4.62 -27.68
C SER A 7 6.96 4.60 -26.14
N ASN A 8 5.94 4.02 -25.51
CA ASN A 8 5.87 3.94 -24.05
C ASN A 8 6.91 2.97 -23.46
N ASN A 9 7.15 1.83 -24.10
CA ASN A 9 8.19 0.90 -23.65
C ASN A 9 9.60 1.49 -23.80
N PHE A 10 9.84 2.25 -24.86
CA PHE A 10 11.12 2.94 -25.05
C PHE A 10 11.37 3.99 -23.96
N ILE A 11 10.37 4.80 -23.63
CA ILE A 11 10.47 5.79 -22.53
C ILE A 11 10.72 5.10 -21.19
N ARG A 12 9.97 4.02 -20.88
CA ARG A 12 10.22 3.21 -19.68
C ARG A 12 11.65 2.70 -19.62
N TRP A 13 12.16 2.20 -20.75
CA TRP A 13 13.51 1.67 -20.83
C TRP A 13 14.55 2.77 -20.59
N ILE A 14 14.42 3.94 -21.22
CA ILE A 14 15.32 5.08 -21.00
C ILE A 14 15.32 5.48 -19.52
N LEU A 15 14.15 5.71 -18.94
CA LEU A 15 14.05 6.22 -17.56
C LEU A 15 14.57 5.21 -16.54
N TYR A 16 14.35 3.92 -16.79
CA TYR A 16 14.85 2.85 -15.94
C TYR A 16 16.39 2.75 -15.95
N HIS A 17 17.03 2.99 -17.10
CA HIS A 17 18.49 2.99 -17.23
C HIS A 17 19.11 4.37 -16.96
N PHE A 18 18.31 5.39 -16.65
CA PHE A 18 18.83 6.74 -16.49
C PHE A 18 19.79 6.88 -15.30
N GLY A 19 19.62 6.05 -14.25
CA GLY A 19 20.60 5.96 -13.17
C GLY A 19 22.00 5.54 -13.63
N VAL A 20 22.08 4.62 -14.61
CA VAL A 20 23.34 4.19 -15.24
C VAL A 20 23.99 5.35 -16.01
N PHE A 21 23.18 6.12 -16.73
CA PHE A 21 23.67 7.32 -17.41
C PHE A 21 24.22 8.35 -16.41
N ILE A 22 23.50 8.61 -15.32
CA ILE A 22 23.94 9.53 -14.25
C ILE A 22 25.27 9.07 -13.64
N SER A 23 25.46 7.77 -13.38
CA SER A 23 26.70 7.25 -12.80
C SER A 23 27.88 7.28 -13.77
N LEU A 24 27.64 7.21 -15.08
CA LEU A 24 28.67 7.44 -16.09
C LEU A 24 29.06 8.92 -16.19
N VAL A 25 28.08 9.84 -16.18
CA VAL A 25 28.33 11.28 -16.14
C VAL A 25 29.13 11.66 -14.90
N PHE A 26 28.81 11.08 -13.75
CA PHE A 26 29.59 11.26 -12.52
C PHE A 26 31.06 10.90 -12.72
N LEU A 27 31.37 9.68 -13.19
CA LEU A 27 32.76 9.29 -13.42
C LEU A 27 33.43 10.21 -14.44
N GLY A 28 32.77 10.49 -15.58
CA GLY A 28 33.32 11.37 -16.62
C GLY A 28 33.65 12.77 -16.12
N LEU A 29 32.78 13.36 -15.29
CA LEU A 29 33.05 14.65 -14.66
C LEU A 29 34.28 14.60 -13.75
N TYR A 30 34.46 13.55 -12.96
CA TYR A 30 35.65 13.42 -12.10
C TYR A 30 36.93 13.14 -12.88
N HIS A 31 36.85 12.41 -13.99
CA HIS A 31 37.97 12.20 -14.91
C HIS A 31 38.45 13.48 -15.61
N TRP A 32 37.56 14.46 -15.73
CA TRP A 32 37.87 15.77 -16.31
C TRP A 32 38.02 16.87 -15.25
N ASP A 33 38.16 16.52 -13.97
CA ASP A 33 38.28 17.47 -12.86
C ASP A 33 37.08 18.47 -12.73
N LEU A 34 35.93 18.09 -13.29
CA LEU A 34 34.66 18.84 -13.28
C LEU A 34 33.66 18.28 -12.26
N GLY A 35 34.12 17.54 -11.24
CA GLY A 35 33.26 16.86 -10.26
C GLY A 35 32.26 17.78 -9.53
N TYR A 36 32.60 19.06 -9.38
CA TYR A 36 31.72 20.08 -8.78
C TYR A 36 30.44 20.35 -9.59
N LEU A 37 30.40 20.00 -10.88
CA LEU A 37 29.20 20.11 -11.72
C LEU A 37 28.19 18.99 -11.49
N PHE A 38 28.55 17.94 -10.75
CA PHE A 38 27.66 16.79 -10.56
C PHE A 38 26.37 17.14 -9.81
N LEU A 39 26.45 17.93 -8.73
CA LEU A 39 25.26 18.33 -7.98
C LEU A 39 24.33 19.25 -8.79
N PRO A 40 24.83 20.31 -9.48
CA PRO A 40 24.03 21.06 -10.45
C PRO A 40 23.37 20.18 -11.51
N PHE A 41 24.10 19.20 -12.06
CA PHE A 41 23.56 18.24 -13.03
C PHE A 41 22.39 17.42 -12.45
N LEU A 42 22.48 16.96 -11.20
CA LEU A 42 21.38 16.26 -10.53
C LEU A 42 20.16 17.16 -10.29
N ILE A 43 20.36 18.43 -9.94
CA ILE A 43 19.27 19.40 -9.77
C ILE A 43 18.54 19.64 -11.09
N ILE A 44 19.29 19.73 -12.20
CA ILE A 44 18.73 19.88 -13.56
C ILE A 44 17.96 18.62 -13.96
N THR A 45 18.54 17.43 -13.81
CA THR A 45 17.86 16.18 -14.18
C THR A 45 16.61 15.92 -13.35
N ASN A 46 16.57 16.35 -12.09
CA ASN A 46 15.37 16.27 -11.27
C ASN A 46 14.18 17.10 -11.82
N GLN A 47 14.41 18.12 -12.67
CA GLN A 47 13.32 18.84 -13.35
C GLN A 47 12.51 17.95 -14.30
N LEU A 48 13.03 16.78 -14.68
CA LEU A 48 12.28 15.76 -15.43
C LEU A 48 11.05 15.26 -14.67
N ASN A 49 10.99 15.37 -13.34
CA ASN A 49 9.76 15.13 -12.58
C ASN A 49 8.64 16.08 -13.01
N ASN A 50 8.94 17.36 -13.21
CA ASN A 50 7.95 18.36 -13.62
C ASN A 50 7.51 18.12 -15.07
N PHE A 51 8.44 17.72 -15.94
CA PHE A 51 8.16 17.46 -17.35
C PHE A 51 7.34 16.18 -17.58
N LEU A 52 7.68 15.08 -16.88
CA LEU A 52 7.04 13.77 -17.06
C LEU A 52 5.78 13.60 -16.18
N GLY A 53 5.63 14.43 -15.15
CA GLY A 53 4.50 14.41 -14.24
C GLY A 53 4.47 13.22 -13.30
N ALA A 54 3.31 13.03 -12.66
CA ALA A 54 3.03 11.94 -11.74
C ALA A 54 2.25 10.80 -12.43
N PHE A 55 2.42 9.58 -11.91
CA PHE A 55 1.54 8.49 -12.26
C PHE A 55 0.13 8.74 -11.76
N THR A 56 -0.87 8.37 -12.56
CA THR A 56 -2.23 8.19 -12.07
C THR A 56 -2.34 6.88 -11.26
N ASP A 57 -3.37 6.76 -10.43
CA ASP A 57 -3.57 5.52 -9.66
C ASP A 57 -3.74 4.27 -10.55
N SER A 58 -4.39 4.43 -11.70
CA SER A 58 -4.55 3.36 -12.69
C SER A 58 -3.23 2.98 -13.35
N GLU A 59 -2.35 3.96 -13.61
CA GLU A 59 -1.01 3.72 -14.14
C GLU A 59 -0.15 2.94 -13.14
N ILE A 60 -0.16 3.29 -11.85
CA ILE A 60 0.75 2.70 -10.85
C ILE A 60 0.65 1.18 -10.79
N ALA A 61 -0.57 0.64 -10.67
CA ALA A 61 -0.75 -0.80 -10.59
C ALA A 61 -0.30 -1.50 -11.88
N SER A 62 -0.57 -0.89 -13.03
CA SER A 62 -0.13 -1.41 -14.33
C SER A 62 1.39 -1.39 -14.49
N GLU A 63 2.05 -0.33 -14.02
CA GLU A 63 3.51 -0.18 -14.05
C GLU A 63 4.15 -1.19 -13.10
N MET A 64 3.69 -1.31 -11.85
CA MET A 64 4.22 -2.32 -10.93
C MET A 64 4.10 -3.74 -11.48
N MET A 65 2.94 -4.09 -12.06
CA MET A 65 2.76 -5.38 -12.72
C MET A 65 3.77 -5.54 -13.86
N PHE A 66 3.87 -4.57 -14.76
CA PHE A 66 4.79 -4.60 -15.89
C PHE A 66 6.24 -4.81 -15.47
N PHE A 67 6.76 -4.05 -14.50
CA PHE A 67 8.15 -4.17 -14.02
C PHE A 67 8.40 -5.44 -13.19
N SER A 68 7.34 -6.08 -12.68
CA SER A 68 7.45 -7.35 -11.96
C SER A 68 7.44 -8.58 -12.87
N SER A 69 6.75 -8.52 -14.01
CA SER A 69 6.47 -9.68 -14.87
C SER A 69 7.16 -9.64 -16.23
N ASN A 70 7.53 -8.47 -16.75
CA ASN A 70 8.10 -8.35 -18.10
C ASN A 70 9.53 -8.95 -18.18
N PRO A 71 9.78 -9.98 -19.01
CA PRO A 71 11.08 -10.66 -19.09
C PRO A 71 12.24 -9.75 -19.51
N SER A 72 12.04 -8.83 -20.45
CA SER A 72 13.07 -7.90 -20.90
C SER A 72 13.50 -6.96 -19.79
N PHE A 73 12.55 -6.48 -18.97
CA PHE A 73 12.89 -5.69 -17.78
C PHE A 73 13.54 -6.54 -16.68
N GLN A 74 13.16 -7.81 -16.51
CA GLN A 74 13.87 -8.70 -15.59
C GLN A 74 15.34 -8.88 -15.98
N LEU A 75 15.63 -9.06 -17.28
CA LEU A 75 16.98 -9.13 -17.80
C LEU A 75 17.72 -7.80 -17.62
N SER A 76 17.07 -6.68 -17.90
CA SER A 76 17.62 -5.35 -17.64
C SER A 76 18.00 -5.16 -16.17
N LYS A 77 17.17 -5.56 -15.20
CA LYS A 77 17.52 -5.50 -13.76
C LYS A 77 18.82 -6.24 -13.47
N PHE A 78 18.98 -7.42 -14.05
CA PHE A 78 20.17 -8.23 -13.90
C PHE A 78 21.40 -7.53 -14.48
N LEU A 79 21.32 -7.03 -15.71
CA LEU A 79 22.42 -6.32 -16.36
C LEU A 79 22.82 -5.03 -15.63
N VAL A 80 21.83 -4.26 -15.17
CA VAL A 80 22.07 -3.04 -14.38
C VAL A 80 22.69 -3.36 -13.02
N CYS A 81 22.33 -4.50 -12.42
CA CYS A 81 22.98 -4.97 -11.19
C CYS A 81 24.46 -5.29 -11.42
N ILE A 82 24.78 -6.05 -12.48
CA ILE A 82 26.17 -6.33 -12.86
C ILE A 82 26.93 -5.03 -13.13
N TYR A 83 26.30 -4.08 -13.83
CA TYR A 83 26.87 -2.75 -14.05
C TYR A 83 27.24 -2.05 -12.73
N TYR A 84 26.34 -2.00 -11.74
CA TYR A 84 26.66 -1.34 -10.46
C TYR A 84 27.73 -2.05 -9.64
N LEU A 85 27.85 -3.38 -9.77
CA LEU A 85 28.96 -4.13 -9.17
C LEU A 85 30.30 -3.75 -9.82
N LEU A 86 30.35 -3.72 -11.15
CA LEU A 86 31.55 -3.31 -11.90
C LEU A 86 31.89 -1.84 -11.68
N TRP A 87 30.88 -0.97 -11.65
CA TRP A 87 31.03 0.46 -11.38
C TRP A 87 31.63 0.70 -9.99
N ASN A 88 31.16 -0.01 -8.95
CA ASN A 88 31.75 0.11 -7.62
C ASN A 88 33.16 -0.49 -7.56
N ALA A 89 33.42 -1.63 -8.22
CA ALA A 89 34.78 -2.17 -8.33
C ALA A 89 35.73 -1.14 -8.97
N TYR A 90 35.26 -0.42 -10.00
CA TYR A 90 36.00 0.67 -10.61
C TYR A 90 36.20 1.86 -9.66
N VAL A 91 35.19 2.25 -8.89
CA VAL A 91 35.30 3.30 -7.86
C VAL A 91 36.37 2.95 -6.82
N PHE A 92 36.39 1.71 -6.33
CA PHE A 92 37.42 1.23 -5.40
C PHE A 92 38.81 1.23 -6.04
N TYR A 93 38.93 0.79 -7.28
CA TYR A 93 40.19 0.87 -8.04
C TYR A 93 40.65 2.31 -8.21
N TRP A 94 39.75 3.22 -8.61
CA TRP A 94 40.06 4.63 -8.86
C TRP A 94 40.57 5.34 -7.60
N ILE A 95 39.87 5.21 -6.47
CA ILE A 95 40.33 5.77 -5.18
C ILE A 95 41.63 5.09 -4.74
N GLY A 96 41.75 3.79 -5.01
CA GLY A 96 42.91 3.01 -4.58
C GLY A 96 44.19 3.34 -5.36
N SER A 97 44.05 3.77 -6.61
CA SER A 97 45.17 4.08 -7.51
C SER A 97 45.48 5.57 -7.64
N ASN A 98 44.58 6.46 -7.24
CA ASN A 98 44.79 7.90 -7.31
C ASN A 98 44.84 8.52 -5.91
N GLU A 99 45.82 9.40 -5.67
CA GLU A 99 45.87 10.18 -4.44
C GLU A 99 44.93 11.39 -4.57
N LEU A 100 43.76 11.30 -3.94
CA LEU A 100 42.79 12.40 -3.96
C LEU A 100 43.03 13.35 -2.79
N GLY A 101 43.02 14.66 -3.06
CA GLY A 101 42.93 15.67 -2.00
C GLY A 101 41.63 15.53 -1.21
N ILE A 102 41.62 15.99 0.05
CA ILE A 102 40.49 15.75 0.97
C ILE A 102 39.14 16.23 0.44
N PHE A 103 39.09 17.40 -0.21
CA PHE A 103 37.85 17.92 -0.80
C PHE A 103 37.38 17.08 -2.00
N SER A 104 38.31 16.61 -2.84
CA SER A 104 38.01 15.73 -3.96
C SER A 104 37.49 14.38 -3.48
N LEU A 105 38.13 13.79 -2.44
CA LEU A 105 37.67 12.56 -1.81
C LEU A 105 36.26 12.72 -1.22
N LEU A 106 36.01 13.82 -0.49
CA LEU A 106 34.69 14.09 0.09
C LEU A 106 33.61 14.29 -0.99
N GLY A 107 33.88 15.09 -2.01
CA GLY A 107 32.97 15.29 -3.13
C GLY A 107 32.65 13.97 -3.85
N PHE A 108 33.69 13.18 -4.13
CA PHE A 108 33.55 11.89 -4.79
C PHE A 108 32.79 10.89 -3.94
N THR A 109 33.00 10.91 -2.61
CA THR A 109 32.25 10.09 -1.65
C THR A 109 30.78 10.46 -1.64
N VAL A 110 30.45 11.76 -1.57
CA VAL A 110 29.05 12.23 -1.58
C VAL A 110 28.35 11.84 -2.89
N GLY A 111 29.01 12.02 -4.04
CA GLY A 111 28.43 11.62 -5.32
C GLY A 111 28.24 10.11 -5.44
N SER A 112 29.21 9.32 -4.97
CA SER A 112 29.11 7.86 -4.89
C SER A 112 27.98 7.40 -3.98
N VAL A 113 27.79 8.07 -2.83
CA VAL A 113 26.67 7.82 -1.91
C VAL A 113 25.34 8.08 -2.61
N ILE A 114 25.18 9.18 -3.34
CA ILE A 114 23.92 9.48 -4.06
C ILE A 114 23.61 8.38 -5.07
N ILE A 115 24.60 7.94 -5.85
CA ILE A 115 24.46 6.87 -6.85
C ILE A 115 24.09 5.55 -6.17
N ASN A 116 24.84 5.18 -5.13
CA ASN A 116 24.64 3.92 -4.43
C ASN A 116 23.29 3.91 -3.67
N SER A 117 22.95 4.94 -2.90
CA SER A 117 21.71 4.98 -2.12
C SER A 117 20.47 5.08 -3.01
N THR A 118 20.52 5.88 -4.08
CA THR A 118 19.33 6.15 -4.91
C THR A 118 19.08 5.01 -5.90
N PHE A 119 20.15 4.47 -6.50
CA PHE A 119 20.04 3.51 -7.59
C PHE A 119 20.43 2.10 -7.15
N ALA A 120 21.67 1.87 -6.72
CA ALA A 120 22.17 0.52 -6.46
C ALA A 120 21.42 -0.18 -5.31
N VAL A 121 21.26 0.51 -4.18
CA VAL A 121 20.54 -0.01 -3.00
C VAL A 121 19.05 -0.21 -3.30
N SER A 122 18.41 0.70 -4.05
CA SER A 122 17.02 0.53 -4.51
C SER A 122 16.85 -0.69 -5.41
N LEU A 123 17.81 -0.96 -6.31
CA LEU A 123 17.81 -2.17 -7.13
C LEU A 123 18.03 -3.43 -6.28
N ALA A 124 18.99 -3.40 -5.36
CA ALA A 124 19.24 -4.50 -4.44
C ALA A 124 18.00 -4.80 -3.59
N HIS A 125 17.28 -3.76 -3.17
CA HIS A 125 16.01 -3.89 -2.48
C HIS A 125 14.93 -4.56 -3.34
N ASP A 126 14.74 -4.18 -4.61
CA ASP A 126 13.77 -4.90 -5.46
C ASP A 126 14.17 -6.38 -5.69
N LEU A 127 15.47 -6.66 -5.79
CA LEU A 127 16.00 -8.00 -6.03
C LEU A 127 15.87 -8.93 -4.81
N LEU A 128 16.05 -8.43 -3.57
CA LEU A 128 15.93 -9.27 -2.36
C LEU A 128 14.51 -9.78 -2.10
N HIS A 129 13.49 -9.11 -2.65
CA HIS A 129 12.09 -9.54 -2.54
C HIS A 129 11.74 -10.74 -3.43
N ARG A 130 12.67 -11.16 -4.30
CA ARG A 130 12.45 -12.23 -5.29
C ARG A 130 12.94 -13.57 -4.75
N LYS A 131 12.22 -14.64 -5.08
CA LYS A 131 12.54 -16.02 -4.62
C LYS A 131 13.78 -16.65 -5.28
N SER A 132 14.32 -16.03 -6.33
CA SER A 132 15.47 -16.58 -7.07
C SER A 132 16.77 -16.40 -6.29
N TRP A 133 17.53 -17.49 -6.11
CA TRP A 133 18.82 -17.48 -5.41
C TRP A 133 19.84 -16.54 -6.06
N LEU A 134 19.86 -16.46 -7.40
CA LEU A 134 20.80 -15.63 -8.15
C LEU A 134 20.50 -14.14 -7.91
N ARG A 135 19.22 -13.76 -7.87
CA ARG A 135 18.80 -12.38 -7.55
C ARG A 135 19.13 -12.03 -6.11
N TYR A 136 18.97 -12.97 -5.19
CA TYR A 136 19.41 -12.80 -3.80
C TYR A 136 20.91 -12.55 -3.72
N LEU A 137 21.73 -13.39 -4.37
CA LEU A 137 23.18 -13.26 -4.36
C LEU A 137 23.63 -11.89 -4.89
N LEU A 138 23.01 -11.43 -5.99
CA LEU A 138 23.29 -10.12 -6.58
C LEU A 138 22.89 -8.94 -5.68
N SER A 139 21.70 -9.01 -5.07
CA SER A 139 21.27 -8.04 -4.06
C SER A 139 22.26 -7.97 -2.90
N GLN A 140 22.65 -9.14 -2.38
CA GLN A 140 23.59 -9.27 -1.28
C GLN A 140 24.96 -8.68 -1.65
N ALA A 141 25.44 -8.93 -2.87
CA ALA A 141 26.69 -8.36 -3.38
C ALA A 141 26.67 -6.83 -3.39
N ILE A 142 25.58 -6.21 -3.87
CA ILE A 142 25.44 -4.74 -3.83
C ILE A 142 25.41 -4.22 -2.39
N LEU A 143 24.64 -4.86 -1.51
CA LEU A 143 24.50 -4.41 -0.11
C LEU A 143 25.81 -4.51 0.68
N MET A 144 26.68 -5.46 0.33
CA MET A 144 28.03 -5.57 0.91
C MET A 144 28.95 -4.42 0.48
N LEU A 145 28.75 -3.79 -0.69
CA LEU A 145 29.53 -2.63 -1.12
C LEU A 145 29.29 -1.38 -0.25
N VAL A 146 28.11 -1.32 0.38
CA VAL A 146 27.74 -0.26 1.34
C VAL A 146 27.75 -0.75 2.80
N VAL A 147 28.31 -1.94 3.04
CA VAL A 147 28.47 -2.56 4.37
C VAL A 147 27.14 -2.74 5.13
N MET A 148 26.10 -3.16 4.40
CA MET A 148 24.79 -3.52 4.97
C MET A 148 24.44 -5.01 4.75
N PRO A 149 25.31 -5.96 5.12
CA PRO A 149 25.10 -7.38 4.81
C PRO A 149 23.86 -7.99 5.48
N TYR A 150 23.41 -7.47 6.62
CA TYR A 150 22.27 -7.98 7.37
C TYR A 150 20.90 -7.57 6.77
N PHE A 151 20.90 -6.65 5.79
CA PHE A 151 19.74 -5.88 5.38
C PHE A 151 18.53 -6.72 4.97
N LYS A 152 18.73 -7.79 4.20
CA LYS A 152 17.63 -8.66 3.78
C LYS A 152 16.87 -9.24 4.96
N ASN A 153 17.60 -9.79 5.94
CA ASN A 153 17.00 -10.46 7.09
C ASN A 153 16.23 -9.45 7.94
N ASP A 154 16.84 -8.29 8.18
CA ASP A 154 16.21 -7.18 8.88
C ASP A 154 14.94 -6.67 8.18
N HIS A 155 15.03 -6.44 6.88
CA HIS A 155 13.95 -5.87 6.09
C HIS A 155 12.78 -6.86 5.92
N LEU A 156 13.05 -8.12 5.60
CA LEU A 156 12.00 -9.13 5.33
C LEU A 156 11.41 -9.74 6.59
N LEU A 157 12.24 -10.08 7.58
CA LEU A 157 11.80 -10.77 8.80
C LEU A 157 11.37 -9.81 9.90
N GLY A 158 11.94 -8.59 9.90
CA GLY A 158 11.57 -7.50 10.79
C GLY A 158 10.58 -6.56 10.11
N HIS A 159 11.11 -5.53 9.46
CA HIS A 159 10.33 -4.36 9.04
C HIS A 159 9.06 -4.70 8.25
N HIS A 160 9.13 -5.49 7.16
CA HIS A 160 7.93 -5.84 6.38
C HIS A 160 6.82 -6.52 7.19
N LYS A 161 7.20 -7.28 8.22
CA LYS A 161 6.25 -7.99 9.08
C LYS A 161 5.61 -7.05 10.09
N THR A 162 6.40 -6.15 10.68
CA THR A 162 6.00 -5.31 11.81
C THR A 162 5.74 -3.86 11.45
N VAL A 163 5.94 -3.45 10.19
CA VAL A 163 5.79 -2.05 9.75
C VAL A 163 4.46 -1.46 10.19
N GLY A 164 4.49 -0.25 10.73
CA GLY A 164 3.35 0.42 11.32
C GLY A 164 3.06 0.05 12.78
N THR A 165 3.52 -1.10 13.29
CA THR A 165 3.17 -1.55 14.66
C THR A 165 4.16 -1.04 15.70
N GLU A 166 3.80 -1.09 16.99
CA GLU A 166 4.65 -0.65 18.10
C GLU A 166 6.03 -1.33 18.10
N SER A 167 6.08 -2.62 17.75
CA SER A 167 7.33 -3.39 17.71
C SER A 167 8.28 -3.03 16.56
N ASP A 168 7.84 -2.30 15.54
CA ASP A 168 8.72 -1.80 14.47
C ASP A 168 9.28 -0.44 14.84
N ILE A 169 10.54 -0.41 15.29
CA ILE A 169 11.26 0.85 15.52
C ILE A 169 11.55 1.56 14.19
N GLY A 170 11.49 0.86 13.04
CA GLY A 170 11.61 1.45 11.70
C GLY A 170 10.40 2.29 11.27
N THR A 171 9.32 2.30 12.06
CA THR A 171 8.18 3.18 11.84
C THR A 171 8.33 4.45 12.67
N ALA A 172 8.59 5.58 11.99
CA ALA A 172 8.73 6.87 12.65
C ALA A 172 7.40 7.35 13.27
N ARG A 173 7.39 7.63 14.57
CA ARG A 173 6.18 8.05 15.30
C ARG A 173 5.86 9.51 15.08
N LEU A 174 4.59 9.87 15.25
CA LEU A 174 4.17 11.27 15.22
C LEU A 174 4.97 12.07 16.26
N ASN A 175 5.48 13.24 15.88
CA ASN A 175 6.37 14.10 16.66
C ASN A 175 7.77 13.53 16.99
N GLN A 176 8.13 12.34 16.54
CA GLN A 176 9.51 11.84 16.67
C GLN A 176 10.39 12.61 15.68
N SER A 177 11.48 13.22 16.15
CA SER A 177 12.44 13.87 15.25
C SER A 177 13.29 12.84 14.49
N LEU A 178 13.83 13.22 13.33
CA LEU A 178 14.75 12.37 12.57
C LEU A 178 15.94 11.92 13.43
N TYR A 179 16.50 12.79 14.27
CA TYR A 179 17.65 12.46 15.12
C TYR A 179 17.32 11.41 16.19
N GLN A 180 16.14 11.52 16.83
CA GLN A 180 15.66 10.49 17.76
C GLN A 180 15.46 9.17 17.04
N TYR A 181 14.76 9.21 15.91
CA TYR A 181 14.53 8.03 15.07
C TYR A 181 15.85 7.34 14.67
N LEU A 182 16.84 8.09 14.17
CA LEU A 182 18.13 7.55 13.73
C LEU A 182 18.91 6.90 14.88
N LYS A 183 18.89 7.51 16.07
CA LYS A 183 19.49 6.93 17.27
C LYS A 183 18.82 5.61 17.65
N ASP A 184 17.50 5.60 17.69
CA ASP A 184 16.70 4.45 18.13
C ASP A 184 16.85 3.29 17.13
N ILE A 185 16.73 3.57 15.83
CA ILE A 185 16.78 2.55 14.78
C ILE A 185 18.17 1.93 14.62
N PHE A 186 19.23 2.72 14.78
CA PHE A 186 20.61 2.22 14.68
C PHE A 186 20.89 1.17 15.75
N VAL A 187 20.60 1.50 17.02
CA VAL A 187 20.77 0.58 18.14
C VAL A 187 19.87 -0.65 17.97
N HIS A 188 18.63 -0.43 17.55
CA HIS A 188 17.67 -1.51 17.35
C HIS A 188 18.12 -2.50 16.28
N ARG A 189 18.49 -2.05 15.08
CA ARG A 189 18.87 -2.92 13.96
C ARG A 189 20.14 -3.70 14.23
N ILE A 190 21.15 -3.09 14.83
CA ILE A 190 22.38 -3.82 15.21
C ILE A 190 22.06 -4.88 16.25
N SER A 191 21.29 -4.51 17.29
CA SER A 191 20.87 -5.45 18.33
C SER A 191 20.07 -6.63 17.74
N LEU A 192 19.10 -6.34 16.88
CA LEU A 192 18.22 -7.35 16.30
C LEU A 192 18.93 -8.23 15.28
N SER A 193 19.78 -7.66 14.43
CA SER A 193 20.49 -8.40 13.38
C SER A 193 21.55 -9.36 13.92
N TYR A 194 22.29 -8.96 14.95
CA TYR A 194 23.50 -9.67 15.37
C TYR A 194 23.41 -10.35 16.73
N PHE A 195 22.40 -10.02 17.54
CA PHE A 195 22.31 -10.50 18.93
C PHE A 195 20.93 -11.08 19.31
N LYS A 196 19.84 -10.36 19.05
CA LYS A 196 18.48 -10.75 19.49
C LYS A 196 17.71 -11.58 18.47
N GLY A 197 17.91 -11.35 17.18
CA GLY A 197 17.26 -12.04 16.06
C GLY A 197 15.73 -11.86 15.93
N TYR A 198 15.19 -12.27 14.78
CA TYR A 198 13.82 -11.94 14.34
C TYR A 198 12.74 -12.99 14.68
N HIS A 199 13.14 -14.09 15.32
CA HIS A 199 12.29 -15.27 15.52
C HIS A 199 12.18 -15.64 17.00
N ASN A 200 10.98 -16.03 17.41
CA ASN A 200 10.74 -16.63 18.73
C ASN A 200 11.32 -18.06 18.81
N ASN A 201 11.37 -18.77 17.67
CA ASN A 201 12.00 -20.08 17.59
C ASN A 201 13.53 -19.95 17.67
N VAL A 202 14.13 -20.54 18.70
CA VAL A 202 15.56 -20.40 19.03
C VAL A 202 16.47 -20.91 17.91
N VAL A 203 16.12 -22.02 17.25
CA VAL A 203 16.93 -22.61 16.17
C VAL A 203 16.94 -21.70 14.95
N LYS A 204 15.76 -21.23 14.51
CA LYS A 204 15.64 -20.28 13.39
C LYS A 204 16.35 -18.97 13.70
N ARG A 205 16.23 -18.48 14.94
CA ARG A 205 16.90 -17.27 15.42
C ARG A 205 18.42 -17.38 15.32
N LYS A 206 19.01 -18.43 15.89
CA LYS A 206 20.46 -18.67 15.84
C LYS A 206 20.97 -18.76 14.41
N LYS A 207 20.26 -19.48 13.53
CA LYS A 207 20.62 -19.59 12.11
C LYS A 207 20.74 -18.23 11.42
N VAL A 208 19.75 -17.35 11.60
CA VAL A 208 19.75 -16.01 10.97
C VAL A 208 20.87 -15.12 11.52
N ILE A 209 21.11 -15.15 12.84
CA ILE A 209 22.20 -14.40 13.46
C ILE A 209 23.56 -14.87 12.91
N THR A 210 23.78 -16.19 12.85
CA THR A 210 25.00 -16.77 12.29
C THR A 210 25.20 -16.39 10.82
N GLU A 211 24.15 -16.43 10.00
CA GLU A 211 24.19 -15.97 8.60
C GLU A 211 24.64 -14.51 8.52
N ASN A 212 24.07 -13.62 9.34
CA ASN A 212 24.46 -12.21 9.36
C ASN A 212 25.93 -12.00 9.75
N TRP A 213 26.45 -12.75 10.73
CA TRP A 213 27.86 -12.70 11.13
C TRP A 213 28.80 -13.22 10.04
N ILE A 214 28.44 -14.32 9.37
CA ILE A 214 29.22 -14.86 8.24
C ILE A 214 29.27 -13.82 7.11
N LEU A 215 28.13 -13.21 6.77
CA LEU A 215 28.09 -12.19 5.72
C LEU A 215 28.92 -10.95 6.10
N LEU A 216 28.89 -10.53 7.37
CA LEU A 216 29.75 -9.44 7.84
C LEU A 216 31.24 -9.80 7.75
N LEU A 217 31.61 -11.03 8.14
CA LEU A 217 32.99 -11.50 8.03
C LEU A 217 33.47 -11.53 6.58
N VAL A 218 32.67 -12.08 5.66
CA VAL A 218 32.96 -12.06 4.22
C VAL A 218 33.16 -10.62 3.74
N ASN A 219 32.26 -9.71 4.14
CA ASN A 219 32.33 -8.31 3.72
C ASN A 219 33.60 -7.61 4.21
N VAL A 220 33.98 -7.81 5.49
CA VAL A 220 35.21 -7.27 6.07
C VAL A 220 36.44 -7.84 5.37
N THR A 221 36.47 -9.14 5.08
CA THR A 221 37.58 -9.78 4.35
C THR A 221 37.75 -9.21 2.94
N LEU A 222 36.65 -8.98 2.21
CA LEU A 222 36.71 -8.37 0.88
C LEU A 222 37.25 -6.94 0.92
N ILE A 223 36.79 -6.14 1.90
CA ILE A 223 37.29 -4.77 2.09
C ILE A 223 38.77 -4.78 2.47
N ALA A 224 39.18 -5.67 3.38
CA ALA A 224 40.57 -5.83 3.78
C ALA A 224 41.47 -6.21 2.58
N ALA A 225 40.99 -7.09 1.69
CA ALA A 225 41.70 -7.39 0.46
C ALA A 225 41.88 -6.12 -0.38
N VAL A 226 40.83 -5.34 -0.65
CA VAL A 226 40.96 -4.08 -1.41
C VAL A 226 41.96 -3.12 -0.79
N ILE A 227 41.99 -3.01 0.55
CA ILE A 227 42.94 -2.15 1.28
C ILE A 227 44.38 -2.62 1.06
N VAL A 228 44.65 -3.93 1.15
CA VAL A 228 46.01 -4.50 1.00
C VAL A 228 46.56 -4.30 -0.42
N TRP A 229 45.70 -4.37 -1.43
CA TRP A 229 46.10 -4.19 -2.83
C TRP A 229 46.07 -2.73 -3.31
N SER A 230 45.69 -1.78 -2.43
CA SER A 230 45.57 -0.36 -2.77
C SER A 230 46.88 0.39 -2.52
N SER A 231 47.20 1.32 -3.41
CA SER A 231 48.28 2.30 -3.18
C SER A 231 47.90 3.37 -2.14
N ASN A 232 46.61 3.53 -1.84
CA ASN A 232 46.04 4.55 -0.95
C ASN A 232 45.13 3.94 0.14
N PRO A 233 45.64 3.06 1.01
CA PRO A 233 44.82 2.29 1.95
C PRO A 233 43.99 3.16 2.91
N LEU A 234 44.55 4.29 3.38
CA LEU A 234 43.83 5.22 4.27
C LEU A 234 42.64 5.90 3.57
N GLN A 235 42.77 6.23 2.29
CA GLN A 235 41.66 6.83 1.53
C GLN A 235 40.55 5.79 1.29
N ILE A 236 40.91 4.53 1.01
CA ILE A 236 39.94 3.44 0.91
C ILE A 236 39.18 3.24 2.22
N VAL A 237 39.87 3.17 3.36
CA VAL A 237 39.22 3.04 4.67
C VAL A 237 38.28 4.21 4.93
N SER A 238 38.74 5.44 4.69
CA SER A 238 37.94 6.66 4.89
C SER A 238 36.70 6.65 4.00
N PHE A 239 36.86 6.29 2.73
CA PHE A 239 35.76 6.18 1.76
C PHE A 239 34.74 5.13 2.20
N VAL A 240 35.18 3.92 2.57
CA VAL A 240 34.27 2.84 3.00
C VAL A 240 33.45 3.24 4.21
N LEU A 241 34.10 3.81 5.24
CA LEU A 241 33.43 4.21 6.47
C LEU A 241 32.40 5.33 6.21
N LEU A 242 32.80 6.37 5.47
CA LEU A 242 31.91 7.48 5.14
C LEU A 242 30.78 7.05 4.21
N GLN A 243 31.07 6.29 3.15
CA GLN A 243 30.05 5.78 2.23
C GLN A 243 29.04 4.91 2.96
N SER A 244 29.51 3.94 3.75
CA SER A 244 28.62 3.04 4.48
C SER A 244 27.70 3.81 5.42
N MET A 245 28.26 4.70 6.24
CA MET A 245 27.49 5.53 7.16
C MET A 245 26.46 6.38 6.42
N LEU A 246 26.86 7.07 5.35
CA LEU A 246 25.97 7.96 4.61
C LEU A 246 24.90 7.21 3.81
N CYS A 247 25.23 6.07 3.19
CA CYS A 247 24.23 5.22 2.54
C CYS A 247 23.21 4.66 3.55
N TYR A 248 23.67 4.20 4.71
CA TYR A 248 22.80 3.77 5.81
C TYR A 248 21.88 4.92 6.26
N LEU A 249 22.42 6.11 6.49
CA LEU A 249 21.64 7.29 6.88
C LEU A 249 20.61 7.67 5.80
N MET A 250 20.99 7.69 4.52
CA MET A 250 20.06 7.99 3.44
C MET A 250 18.91 6.97 3.36
N PHE A 251 19.23 5.69 3.56
CA PHE A 251 18.22 4.64 3.62
C PHE A 251 17.26 4.85 4.80
N GLU A 252 17.77 5.15 6.00
CA GLU A 252 16.92 5.40 7.16
C GLU A 252 16.11 6.70 7.07
N VAL A 253 16.66 7.74 6.44
CA VAL A 253 15.90 8.95 6.13
C VAL A 253 14.74 8.63 5.18
N ALA A 254 14.96 7.78 4.17
CA ALA A 254 13.90 7.32 3.28
C ALA A 254 12.80 6.57 4.06
N ASN A 255 13.15 5.63 4.95
CA ASN A 255 12.16 4.95 5.80
C ASN A 255 11.41 5.93 6.69
N TYR A 256 12.13 6.87 7.33
CA TYR A 256 11.54 7.87 8.20
C TYR A 256 10.47 8.67 7.47
N ILE A 257 10.78 9.20 6.27
CA ILE A 257 9.81 9.99 5.50
C ILE A 257 8.64 9.14 4.99
N GLN A 258 8.89 7.88 4.62
CA GLN A 258 7.87 6.99 4.07
C GLN A 258 6.92 6.44 5.14
N HIS A 259 7.34 6.34 6.40
CA HIS A 259 6.53 5.75 7.48
C HIS A 259 6.10 6.75 8.57
N TYR A 260 6.39 8.04 8.40
CA TYR A 260 6.13 9.05 9.42
C TYR A 260 4.65 9.16 9.86
N GLY A 261 4.39 8.87 11.13
CA GLY A 261 3.10 9.06 11.79
C GLY A 261 1.99 8.10 11.36
N LEU A 262 2.31 7.10 10.52
CA LEU A 262 1.38 6.10 9.99
C LEU A 262 1.51 4.79 10.76
N GLU A 263 0.60 4.60 11.70
CA GLU A 263 0.65 3.50 12.68
C GLU A 263 -0.50 2.50 12.47
N ARG A 264 -0.23 1.23 12.78
CA ARG A 264 -1.17 0.10 12.84
C ARG A 264 -1.38 -0.26 14.30
N GLN A 265 -2.59 -0.71 14.65
CA GLN A 265 -2.89 -1.13 16.02
C GLN A 265 -2.28 -2.51 16.31
N SER A 266 -2.23 -3.39 15.31
CA SER A 266 -1.69 -4.74 15.45
C SER A 266 -1.00 -5.25 14.18
N VAL A 267 -0.10 -6.22 14.36
CA VAL A 267 0.53 -7.00 13.29
C VAL A 267 -0.50 -7.80 12.48
N SER A 268 -1.67 -8.10 13.08
CA SER A 268 -2.79 -8.74 12.39
C SER A 268 -3.52 -7.82 11.41
N ASP A 269 -3.37 -6.51 11.55
CA ASP A 269 -4.05 -5.54 10.67
C ASP A 269 -3.46 -5.64 9.28
N LYS A 270 -4.30 -5.80 8.25
CA LYS A 270 -3.81 -5.91 6.87
C LYS A 270 -3.09 -4.63 6.46
N LEU A 271 -1.89 -4.76 5.90
CA LEU A 271 -1.19 -3.65 5.26
C LEU A 271 -2.04 -3.06 4.13
N ASP A 272 -2.10 -1.74 4.11
CA ASP A 272 -2.97 -0.96 3.24
C ASP A 272 -2.21 0.29 2.78
N VAL A 273 -2.66 0.89 1.68
CA VAL A 273 -1.94 1.96 0.99
C VAL A 273 -1.89 3.28 1.77
N ASN A 274 -2.57 3.35 2.91
CA ASN A 274 -2.54 4.46 3.86
C ASN A 274 -1.55 4.27 5.02
N HIS A 275 -0.80 3.17 5.03
CA HIS A 275 0.24 2.89 6.04
C HIS A 275 1.66 3.25 5.57
N ALA A 276 1.80 3.89 4.40
CA ALA A 276 3.05 4.46 3.92
C ALA A 276 2.79 5.68 3.02
N TRP A 277 3.69 6.66 3.06
CA TRP A 277 3.68 7.82 2.17
C TRP A 277 4.32 7.46 0.83
N ASP A 278 3.59 7.73 -0.25
CA ASP A 278 4.06 7.54 -1.62
C ASP A 278 4.62 8.83 -2.23
N TYR A 279 5.52 8.67 -3.20
CA TYR A 279 5.87 9.70 -4.15
C TYR A 279 5.65 9.19 -5.58
N THR A 280 4.76 9.84 -6.32
CA THR A 280 4.21 9.30 -7.57
C THR A 280 4.84 9.85 -8.85
N HIS A 281 5.86 10.72 -8.77
CA HIS A 281 6.47 11.29 -9.98
C HIS A 281 7.28 10.27 -10.75
N LYS A 282 7.08 10.23 -12.08
CA LYS A 282 7.56 9.17 -12.96
C LYS A 282 9.08 9.06 -12.95
N TYR A 283 9.79 10.19 -13.08
CA TYR A 283 11.26 10.22 -13.13
C TYR A 283 11.90 9.60 -11.89
N THR A 284 11.63 10.14 -10.69
CA THR A 284 12.20 9.59 -9.45
C THR A 284 11.74 8.16 -9.20
N SER A 285 10.49 7.83 -9.51
CA SER A 285 10.01 6.47 -9.35
C SER A 285 10.78 5.50 -10.23
N TYR A 286 11.03 5.80 -11.51
CA TYR A 286 11.76 4.89 -12.39
C TYR A 286 13.22 4.71 -12.00
N ILE A 287 13.95 5.79 -11.70
CA ILE A 287 15.36 5.69 -11.33
C ILE A 287 15.58 4.99 -9.99
N SER A 288 14.56 5.00 -9.11
CA SER A 288 14.55 4.29 -7.83
C SER A 288 13.72 3.01 -7.89
N TYR A 289 13.56 2.39 -9.07
CA TYR A 289 12.96 1.05 -9.22
C TYR A 289 11.54 0.91 -8.65
N LEU A 290 10.75 1.98 -8.74
CA LEU A 290 9.40 2.15 -8.22
C LEU A 290 9.28 2.07 -6.69
N LEU A 291 10.40 2.07 -5.96
CA LEU A 291 10.43 2.05 -4.50
C LEU A 291 9.63 3.20 -3.84
N PRO A 292 9.63 4.44 -4.36
CA PRO A 292 8.84 5.51 -3.76
C PRO A 292 7.32 5.31 -3.81
N LEU A 293 6.83 4.33 -4.58
CA LEU A 293 5.44 3.83 -4.53
C LEU A 293 5.29 2.81 -3.38
N HIS A 294 5.79 3.19 -2.22
CA HIS A 294 6.08 2.35 -1.06
C HIS A 294 4.86 1.68 -0.43
N SER A 295 3.70 2.31 -0.56
CA SER A 295 2.44 1.79 -0.05
C SER A 295 2.02 0.52 -0.80
N TYR A 296 2.18 0.46 -2.13
CA TYR A 296 1.96 -0.77 -2.90
C TYR A 296 3.07 -1.79 -2.66
N HIS A 297 4.31 -1.33 -2.44
CA HIS A 297 5.43 -2.20 -2.09
C HIS A 297 5.12 -3.05 -0.85
N HIS A 298 4.56 -2.42 0.20
CA HIS A 298 4.13 -3.13 1.41
C HIS A 298 2.78 -3.85 1.29
N ALA A 299 1.80 -3.25 0.61
CA ALA A 299 0.46 -3.81 0.51
C ALA A 299 0.32 -4.97 -0.50
N GLY A 300 1.27 -5.09 -1.43
CA GLY A 300 1.27 -6.05 -2.52
C GLY A 300 0.40 -5.64 -3.72
N ILE A 301 0.81 -6.10 -4.91
CA ILE A 301 0.20 -5.77 -6.21
C ILE A 301 -1.23 -6.30 -6.36
N ILE A 302 -1.60 -7.37 -5.65
CA ILE A 302 -2.91 -8.06 -5.75
C ILE A 302 -4.03 -7.32 -4.99
N SER A 303 -3.72 -6.22 -4.27
CA SER A 303 -4.79 -5.41 -3.68
C SER A 303 -5.55 -4.64 -4.76
N THR A 304 -6.80 -5.05 -4.98
CA THR A 304 -7.62 -4.71 -6.15
C THR A 304 -7.79 -3.20 -6.38
N GLN A 305 -7.68 -2.81 -7.65
CA GLN A 305 -7.55 -1.44 -8.19
C GLN A 305 -8.66 -0.43 -7.81
N GLU A 306 -9.82 -0.85 -7.31
CA GLU A 306 -10.96 0.06 -7.10
C GLU A 306 -11.21 0.45 -5.64
N SER A 307 -10.65 -0.28 -4.65
CA SER A 307 -11.07 -0.09 -3.23
C SER A 307 -10.10 0.71 -2.35
N ARG A 308 -8.97 1.19 -2.90
CA ARG A 308 -7.85 1.73 -2.11
C ARG A 308 -7.33 3.11 -2.54
N THR A 309 -7.79 3.67 -3.66
CA THR A 309 -7.29 4.96 -4.18
C THR A 309 -7.71 6.15 -3.31
N GLU A 310 -8.91 6.13 -2.74
CA GLU A 310 -9.48 7.28 -2.01
C GLU A 310 -8.76 7.67 -0.71
N ASN A 311 -7.92 6.79 -0.14
CA ASN A 311 -7.25 7.04 1.16
C ASN A 311 -5.71 6.97 1.08
N ARG A 312 -5.14 7.00 -0.12
CA ARG A 312 -3.69 6.96 -0.28
C ARG A 312 -3.01 8.20 0.29
N THR A 313 -1.89 7.98 0.97
CA THR A 313 -1.04 9.04 1.51
C THR A 313 0.08 9.38 0.54
N ILE A 314 0.08 10.60 0.00
CA ILE A 314 1.11 11.09 -0.94
C ILE A 314 1.94 12.19 -0.25
N LEU A 315 3.26 12.14 -0.43
CA LEU A 315 4.17 13.16 0.08
C LEU A 315 3.83 14.54 -0.55
N PRO A 316 3.77 15.61 0.26
CA PRO A 316 3.29 16.91 -0.20
C PRO A 316 4.34 17.74 -0.96
N ASN A 317 5.57 17.25 -1.13
CA ASN A 317 6.60 17.86 -1.96
C ASN A 317 7.42 16.76 -2.66
N CYS A 318 8.30 17.17 -3.58
CA CYS A 318 9.30 16.29 -4.19
C CYS A 318 10.18 15.57 -3.15
N TYR A 319 10.61 14.36 -3.50
CA TYR A 319 11.27 13.44 -2.58
C TYR A 319 12.52 14.04 -1.92
N TYR A 320 13.40 14.69 -2.69
CA TYR A 320 14.61 15.33 -2.14
C TYR A 320 14.29 16.49 -1.19
N LYS A 321 13.23 17.27 -1.46
CA LYS A 321 12.79 18.34 -0.55
C LYS A 321 12.24 17.77 0.74
N MET A 322 11.56 16.63 0.69
CA MET A 322 11.13 15.92 1.89
C MET A 322 12.32 15.39 2.71
N ILE A 323 13.36 14.87 2.05
CA ILE A 323 14.64 14.53 2.70
C ILE A 323 15.24 15.76 3.40
N LEU A 324 15.39 16.89 2.70
CA LEU A 324 15.97 18.10 3.30
C LEU A 324 15.11 18.65 4.46
N LEU A 325 13.79 18.62 4.33
CA LEU A 325 12.88 19.07 5.38
C LEU A 325 12.96 18.19 6.64
N SER A 326 13.19 16.88 6.51
CA SER A 326 13.24 15.96 7.66
C SER A 326 14.42 16.24 8.60
N PHE A 327 15.51 16.83 8.08
CA PHE A 327 16.64 17.32 8.88
C PHE A 327 16.31 18.57 9.71
N ILE A 328 15.17 19.25 9.47
CA ILE A 328 14.77 20.44 10.22
C ILE A 328 13.44 20.12 10.94
N PRO A 329 13.47 19.55 12.17
CA PRO A 329 12.27 19.03 12.84
C PRO A 329 11.11 20.02 12.92
N ARG A 330 11.38 21.30 13.19
CA ARG A 330 10.36 22.35 13.23
C ARG A 330 9.58 22.47 11.91
N LEU A 331 10.29 22.46 10.78
CA LEU A 331 9.66 22.56 9.46
C LEU A 331 8.99 21.24 9.07
N TRP A 332 9.62 20.12 9.39
CA TRP A 332 9.05 18.78 9.19
C TRP A 332 7.70 18.63 9.89
N PHE A 333 7.64 18.90 11.19
CA PHE A 333 6.43 18.78 12.01
C PHE A 333 5.32 19.73 11.54
N LYS A 334 5.68 20.97 11.20
CA LYS A 334 4.74 21.96 10.64
C LYS A 334 4.09 21.46 9.35
N LYS A 335 4.82 20.70 8.52
CA LYS A 335 4.32 20.18 7.25
C LYS A 335 3.57 18.85 7.39
N MET A 336 4.11 17.89 8.13
CA MET A 336 3.61 16.52 8.15
C MET A 336 2.53 16.26 9.22
N ASN A 337 2.66 16.84 10.41
CA ASN A 337 1.71 16.57 11.51
C ASN A 337 0.25 16.90 11.16
N PRO A 338 -0.07 18.02 10.49
CA PRO A 338 -1.45 18.31 10.09
C PRO A 338 -2.04 17.23 9.17
N LEU A 339 -1.23 16.66 8.27
CA LEU A 339 -1.65 15.59 7.36
C LEU A 339 -1.88 14.28 8.11
N CYS A 340 -0.97 13.90 9.03
CA CYS A 340 -1.19 12.73 9.88
C CYS A 340 -2.46 12.89 10.74
N ASN A 341 -2.69 14.08 11.28
CA ASN A 341 -3.83 14.38 12.14
C ASN A 341 -5.17 14.42 11.38
N SER A 342 -5.19 14.83 10.11
CA SER A 342 -6.42 14.80 9.30
C SER A 342 -6.86 13.35 9.02
N LEU A 343 -5.90 12.48 8.70
CA LEU A 343 -6.12 11.04 8.50
C LEU A 343 -6.69 10.37 9.77
N ARG A 344 -6.19 10.75 10.95
CA ARG A 344 -6.70 10.26 12.24
C ARG A 344 -8.11 10.79 12.54
N ARG A 345 -8.36 12.09 12.33
CA ARG A 345 -9.66 12.74 12.61
C ARG A 345 -10.81 12.22 11.72
N GLY A 346 -10.55 11.89 10.46
CA GLY A 346 -11.56 11.32 9.56
C GLY A 346 -12.19 10.02 10.08
N LYS A 347 -11.42 9.20 10.81
CA LYS A 347 -11.93 7.96 11.44
C LYS A 347 -12.82 8.27 12.64
N VAL A 348 -12.43 9.23 13.48
CA VAL A 348 -13.16 9.62 14.70
C VAL A 348 -14.47 10.30 14.38
N LEU A 349 -14.50 11.24 13.43
CA LEU A 349 -15.72 11.96 13.05
C LEU A 349 -16.79 11.04 12.47
N ARG A 350 -16.39 10.03 11.66
CA ARG A 350 -17.33 9.01 11.14
C ARG A 350 -17.94 8.16 12.26
N ALA A 351 -17.12 7.72 13.22
CA ALA A 351 -17.59 6.97 14.38
C ALA A 351 -18.50 7.82 15.28
N ALA A 352 -18.12 9.08 15.54
CA ALA A 352 -18.91 10.01 16.35
C ALA A 352 -20.25 10.34 15.69
N ALA A 353 -20.28 10.55 14.37
CA ALA A 353 -21.52 10.76 13.63
C ALA A 353 -22.47 9.57 13.79
N VAL A 354 -21.97 8.33 13.65
CA VAL A 354 -22.78 7.12 13.88
C VAL A 354 -23.32 7.07 15.31
N VAL A 355 -22.48 7.34 16.32
CA VAL A 355 -22.90 7.31 17.73
C VAL A 355 -23.92 8.40 18.05
N VAL A 356 -23.68 9.64 17.63
CA VAL A 356 -24.62 10.76 17.80
C VAL A 356 -25.96 10.41 17.16
N PHE A 357 -25.94 9.90 15.93
CA PHE A 357 -27.18 9.54 15.23
C PHE A 357 -27.92 8.39 15.94
N LEU A 358 -27.22 7.34 16.41
CA LEU A 358 -27.81 6.25 17.19
C LEU A 358 -28.39 6.71 18.54
N VAL A 359 -27.69 7.60 19.25
CA VAL A 359 -28.13 8.12 20.55
C VAL A 359 -29.36 9.02 20.41
N PHE A 360 -29.36 9.95 19.45
CA PHE A 360 -30.54 10.76 19.13
C PHE A 360 -31.71 9.88 18.68
N GLY A 361 -31.44 8.81 17.91
CA GLY A 361 -32.45 7.81 17.55
C GLY A 361 -33.05 7.08 18.75
N GLY A 362 -32.25 6.80 19.79
CA GLY A 362 -32.72 6.10 21.00
C GLY A 362 -33.60 6.96 21.91
N ILE A 363 -33.35 8.27 21.98
CA ILE A 363 -33.98 9.20 22.93
C ILE A 363 -35.22 9.91 22.33
N SER A 364 -35.35 9.97 21.01
CA SER A 364 -36.51 10.63 20.37
C SER A 364 -37.83 9.87 20.58
N GLN A 365 -38.90 10.57 20.95
CA GLN A 365 -40.27 10.04 20.82
C GLN A 365 -40.63 10.03 19.34
N ALA A 366 -40.49 8.88 18.69
CA ALA A 366 -40.68 8.78 17.25
C ALA A 366 -41.35 7.46 16.85
N GLN A 367 -42.13 7.52 15.77
CA GLN A 367 -42.76 6.35 15.17
C GLN A 367 -41.73 5.31 14.74
N HIS A 368 -42.11 4.04 14.84
CA HIS A 368 -41.30 2.91 14.43
C HIS A 368 -42.12 1.95 13.59
N ASN A 369 -41.44 1.16 12.76
CA ASN A 369 -42.07 0.12 11.96
C ASN A 369 -41.20 -1.14 11.91
N PHE A 370 -41.87 -2.25 11.65
CA PHE A 370 -41.26 -3.55 11.43
C PHE A 370 -41.45 -3.94 9.96
N GLY A 371 -40.36 -4.22 9.26
CA GLY A 371 -40.39 -4.63 7.86
C GLY A 371 -40.04 -6.11 7.70
N LEU A 372 -40.81 -6.81 6.87
CA LEU A 372 -40.49 -8.16 6.43
C LEU A 372 -40.54 -8.22 4.90
N LYS A 373 -39.43 -8.61 4.26
CA LYS A 373 -39.31 -8.65 2.80
C LYS A 373 -38.71 -9.94 2.32
N TYR A 374 -39.12 -10.37 1.13
CA TYR A 374 -38.48 -11.44 0.37
C TYR A 374 -37.27 -10.88 -0.39
N PHE A 375 -36.11 -11.56 -0.32
CA PHE A 375 -34.86 -11.15 -0.97
C PHE A 375 -34.80 -11.57 -2.47
N GLY A 376 -35.95 -11.58 -3.14
CA GLY A 376 -36.24 -12.53 -4.20
C GLY A 376 -35.40 -12.55 -5.47
N LEU A 377 -34.76 -11.45 -5.84
CA LEU A 377 -34.13 -11.34 -7.16
C LEU A 377 -32.80 -10.60 -7.08
N SER A 378 -31.73 -11.27 -7.52
CA SER A 378 -30.43 -10.66 -7.77
C SER A 378 -30.22 -10.36 -9.25
N MET A 379 -29.53 -9.26 -9.54
CA MET A 379 -29.25 -8.77 -10.87
C MET A 379 -27.75 -8.52 -11.08
N HIS A 380 -27.22 -9.09 -12.18
CA HIS A 380 -25.85 -9.00 -12.65
C HIS A 380 -25.84 -8.36 -14.06
N PRO A 381 -25.84 -7.02 -14.21
CA PRO A 381 -26.13 -6.37 -15.50
C PRO A 381 -25.22 -6.74 -16.68
N LYS A 382 -23.96 -7.12 -16.38
CA LYS A 382 -22.96 -7.51 -17.39
C LYS A 382 -22.92 -9.03 -17.61
N GLY A 383 -23.78 -9.79 -16.93
CA GLY A 383 -23.65 -11.24 -16.74
C GLY A 383 -22.52 -11.59 -15.78
N ASP A 384 -22.48 -12.86 -15.36
CA ASP A 384 -21.44 -13.39 -14.47
C ASP A 384 -20.63 -14.50 -15.17
N PRO A 385 -19.28 -14.43 -15.18
CA PRO A 385 -18.42 -15.50 -15.73
C PRO A 385 -18.69 -16.89 -15.11
N GLN A 386 -19.26 -16.92 -13.91
CA GLN A 386 -19.62 -18.12 -13.17
C GLN A 386 -21.11 -18.44 -13.21
N ALA A 387 -21.84 -17.93 -14.21
CA ALA A 387 -23.25 -18.24 -14.44
C ALA A 387 -23.56 -19.74 -14.38
N HIS A 388 -22.64 -20.60 -14.86
CA HIS A 388 -22.76 -22.05 -14.82
C HIS A 388 -22.87 -22.65 -13.39
N LEU A 389 -22.43 -21.92 -12.35
CA LEU A 389 -22.51 -22.34 -10.94
C LEU A 389 -23.78 -21.86 -10.22
N MET A 390 -24.65 -21.11 -10.93
CA MET A 390 -25.86 -20.49 -10.39
C MET A 390 -27.09 -21.32 -10.78
N PRO A 391 -27.68 -22.09 -9.85
CA PRO A 391 -28.72 -23.06 -10.17
C PRO A 391 -30.08 -22.42 -10.48
N TYR A 392 -30.33 -21.20 -10.01
CA TYR A 392 -31.61 -20.49 -10.13
C TYR A 392 -31.53 -19.26 -11.05
N ARG A 393 -30.62 -19.28 -12.02
CA ARG A 393 -30.51 -18.23 -13.04
C ARG A 393 -31.70 -18.29 -14.00
N LEU A 394 -32.20 -17.12 -14.42
CA LEU A 394 -33.31 -16.99 -15.36
C LEU A 394 -32.85 -16.87 -16.82
N ASP A 395 -31.56 -16.65 -17.04
CA ASP A 395 -30.91 -16.56 -18.34
C ASP A 395 -29.52 -17.20 -18.31
N ASP A 396 -29.00 -17.57 -19.49
CA ASP A 396 -27.72 -18.28 -19.62
C ASP A 396 -26.51 -17.49 -19.11
N ARG A 397 -26.60 -16.16 -19.09
CA ARG A 397 -25.53 -15.28 -18.60
C ARG A 397 -25.70 -14.90 -17.12
N ALA A 398 -26.72 -15.45 -16.46
CA ALA A 398 -27.10 -15.13 -15.09
C ALA A 398 -27.26 -13.63 -14.81
N VAL A 399 -27.80 -12.88 -15.77
CA VAL A 399 -28.19 -11.47 -15.57
C VAL A 399 -29.25 -11.37 -14.46
N LEU A 400 -30.17 -12.32 -14.36
CA LEU A 400 -31.12 -12.43 -13.27
C LEU A 400 -31.03 -13.79 -12.58
N VAL A 401 -31.02 -13.79 -11.25
CA VAL A 401 -30.95 -15.00 -10.43
C VAL A 401 -31.96 -14.91 -9.30
N VAL A 402 -32.78 -15.94 -9.14
CA VAL A 402 -33.74 -16.04 -8.04
C VAL A 402 -33.02 -16.46 -6.76
N ASN A 403 -33.32 -15.78 -5.66
CA ASN A 403 -32.75 -16.04 -4.35
C ASN A 403 -33.85 -16.29 -3.34
N PHE A 404 -33.63 -17.27 -2.45
CA PHE A 404 -34.63 -17.67 -1.46
C PHE A 404 -34.24 -17.18 -0.09
N GLY A 405 -35.10 -16.39 0.53
CA GLY A 405 -34.93 -15.94 1.90
C GLY A 405 -35.57 -14.59 2.14
N GLY A 406 -35.32 -14.04 3.32
CA GLY A 406 -35.99 -12.84 3.79
C GLY A 406 -35.07 -11.83 4.45
N ILE A 407 -35.56 -10.60 4.51
CA ILE A 407 -34.99 -9.50 5.28
C ILE A 407 -36.02 -9.12 6.34
N ALA A 408 -35.65 -9.26 7.60
CA ALA A 408 -36.34 -8.66 8.72
C ALA A 408 -35.70 -7.30 9.03
N SER A 409 -36.50 -6.28 9.33
CA SER A 409 -36.00 -4.96 9.66
C SER A 409 -36.82 -4.28 10.73
N PHE A 410 -36.13 -3.48 11.53
CA PHE A 410 -36.71 -2.55 12.48
C PHE A 410 -36.26 -1.16 12.11
N GLU A 411 -37.19 -0.23 11.99
CA GLU A 411 -36.89 1.15 11.67
C GLU A 411 -37.50 2.09 12.70
N ARG A 412 -36.71 3.07 13.12
CA ARG A 412 -37.12 4.12 14.03
C ARG A 412 -36.82 5.47 13.42
N TYR A 413 -37.82 6.35 13.39
CA TYR A 413 -37.61 7.73 12.96
C TYR A 413 -36.84 8.50 14.03
N VAL A 414 -36.01 9.44 13.61
CA VAL A 414 -35.19 10.28 14.50
C VAL A 414 -35.58 11.75 14.38
N TYR A 415 -36.12 12.14 13.23
CA TYR A 415 -36.62 13.48 13.00
C TYR A 415 -37.91 13.43 12.17
N SER A 416 -39.03 13.76 12.84
CA SER A 416 -40.37 13.74 12.25
C SER A 416 -40.63 12.43 11.49
N ASN A 417 -41.22 12.50 10.30
CA ASN A 417 -41.37 11.40 9.35
C ASN A 417 -40.32 11.43 8.23
N LEU A 418 -39.25 12.22 8.39
CA LEU A 418 -38.25 12.51 7.36
C LEU A 418 -37.00 11.65 7.50
N LEU A 419 -36.36 11.62 8.67
CA LEU A 419 -35.11 10.90 8.90
C LEU A 419 -35.32 9.72 9.83
N SER A 420 -34.70 8.57 9.52
CA SER A 420 -34.84 7.34 10.30
C SER A 420 -33.56 6.50 10.31
N ILE A 421 -33.49 5.58 11.27
CA ILE A 421 -32.46 4.55 11.38
C ILE A 421 -33.15 3.20 11.22
N LYS A 422 -32.60 2.35 10.35
CA LYS A 422 -33.08 1.00 10.11
C LYS A 422 -32.00 -0.01 10.46
N LEU A 423 -32.32 -0.96 11.33
CA LEU A 423 -31.57 -2.19 11.49
C LEU A 423 -32.20 -3.26 10.61
N ALA A 424 -31.44 -3.87 9.72
CA ALA A 424 -31.92 -4.94 8.84
C ALA A 424 -31.01 -6.17 8.92
N GLN A 425 -31.65 -7.33 9.06
CA GLN A 425 -31.00 -8.64 9.03
C GLN A 425 -31.59 -9.46 7.88
N GLY A 426 -30.76 -9.71 6.87
CA GLY A 426 -31.06 -10.62 5.77
C GLY A 426 -30.53 -12.02 6.04
N LEU A 427 -31.34 -13.03 5.76
CA LEU A 427 -30.96 -14.45 5.73
C LEU A 427 -31.56 -15.08 4.46
N TYR A 428 -30.69 -15.50 3.54
CA TYR A 428 -31.09 -15.96 2.21
C TYR A 428 -30.05 -16.86 1.56
N THR A 429 -30.40 -17.44 0.41
CA THR A 429 -29.44 -18.09 -0.47
C THR A 429 -28.82 -17.05 -1.41
N ASP A 430 -27.50 -17.07 -1.56
CA ASP A 430 -26.83 -16.26 -2.60
C ASP A 430 -27.06 -16.83 -4.01
N SER A 431 -26.54 -16.16 -5.04
CA SER A 431 -26.73 -16.58 -6.44
C SER A 431 -26.20 -17.99 -6.76
N GLY A 432 -25.32 -18.54 -5.91
CA GLY A 432 -24.80 -19.90 -6.02
C GLY A 432 -25.65 -20.94 -5.27
N GLY A 433 -26.76 -20.52 -4.65
CA GLY A 433 -27.63 -21.38 -3.87
C GLY A 433 -27.10 -21.71 -2.47
N LEU A 434 -26.10 -20.97 -1.96
CA LEU A 434 -25.54 -21.21 -0.63
C LEU A 434 -26.09 -20.25 0.42
N ILE A 435 -26.15 -20.71 1.68
CA ILE A 435 -26.60 -19.88 2.81
C ILE A 435 -25.72 -18.63 2.93
N SER A 436 -26.40 -17.49 3.00
CA SER A 436 -25.86 -16.15 2.99
C SER A 436 -26.73 -15.22 3.85
N GLY A 437 -26.19 -14.07 4.17
CA GLY A 437 -26.91 -13.06 4.94
C GLY A 437 -26.18 -11.75 4.98
N HIS A 438 -26.88 -10.74 5.50
CA HIS A 438 -26.28 -9.45 5.79
C HIS A 438 -26.88 -8.83 7.04
N THR A 439 -26.07 -8.03 7.73
CA THR A 439 -26.49 -7.13 8.79
C THR A 439 -26.25 -5.71 8.32
N HIS A 440 -27.27 -4.88 8.32
CA HIS A 440 -27.20 -3.49 7.83
C HIS A 440 -27.75 -2.52 8.86
N ILE A 441 -27.04 -1.41 9.05
CA ILE A 441 -27.54 -0.24 9.79
C ILE A 441 -27.65 0.88 8.78
N GLY A 442 -28.88 1.23 8.41
CA GLY A 442 -29.18 2.24 7.40
C GLY A 442 -29.60 3.55 8.03
N PHE A 443 -28.90 4.64 7.67
CA PHE A 443 -29.35 6.01 7.86
C PHE A 443 -30.21 6.38 6.67
N ARG A 444 -31.46 6.76 6.93
CA ARG A 444 -32.49 6.88 5.89
C ARG A 444 -33.10 8.25 5.89
N ALA A 445 -33.39 8.74 4.69
CA ALA A 445 -34.08 9.99 4.45
C ALA A 445 -35.22 9.75 3.45
N LYS A 446 -36.44 10.08 3.87
CA LYS A 446 -37.60 10.17 2.98
C LYS A 446 -37.43 11.41 2.11
N PHE A 447 -37.44 11.26 0.79
CA PHE A 447 -37.24 12.39 -0.13
C PHE A 447 -38.46 12.64 -1.03
N LEU A 448 -39.44 11.73 -1.02
CA LEU A 448 -40.70 11.91 -1.70
C LEU A 448 -41.84 11.36 -0.84
N GLU A 449 -42.89 12.15 -0.66
CA GLU A 449 -44.15 11.74 -0.04
C GLU A 449 -45.31 12.41 -0.77
N ARG A 450 -46.21 11.61 -1.35
CA ARG A 450 -47.42 12.10 -2.02
C ARG A 450 -48.56 11.13 -1.79
N LYS A 451 -49.59 11.56 -1.06
CA LYS A 451 -50.76 10.73 -0.71
C LYS A 451 -50.29 9.41 -0.08
N ARG A 452 -50.58 8.27 -0.72
CA ARG A 452 -50.23 6.92 -0.29
C ARG A 452 -48.83 6.45 -0.73
N HIS A 453 -48.03 7.31 -1.36
CA HIS A 453 -46.74 6.93 -1.93
C HIS A 453 -45.60 7.60 -1.16
N SER A 454 -44.56 6.83 -0.83
CA SER A 454 -43.30 7.39 -0.33
C SER A 454 -42.07 6.74 -0.94
N MET A 455 -41.00 7.51 -1.07
CA MET A 455 -39.67 7.01 -1.44
C MET A 455 -38.62 7.44 -0.42
N ILE A 456 -37.73 6.50 -0.11
CA ILE A 456 -36.70 6.63 0.93
C ILE A 456 -35.36 6.24 0.33
N LEU A 457 -34.34 7.07 0.55
CA LEU A 457 -32.94 6.71 0.33
C LEU A 457 -32.31 6.31 1.65
N GLY A 458 -31.56 5.23 1.64
CA GLY A 458 -30.79 4.73 2.78
C GLY A 458 -29.32 4.58 2.42
N PHE A 459 -28.45 4.83 3.38
CA PHE A 459 -27.04 4.47 3.29
C PHE A 459 -26.50 4.04 4.66
N GLY A 460 -25.52 3.15 4.70
CA GLY A 460 -24.82 2.87 5.95
C GLY A 460 -24.00 1.59 5.94
N PRO A 461 -23.38 1.25 7.09
CA PRO A 461 -22.53 0.08 7.19
C PRO A 461 -23.32 -1.21 7.02
N THR A 462 -22.76 -2.12 6.21
CA THR A 462 -23.30 -3.44 5.90
C THR A 462 -22.23 -4.50 6.07
N PHE A 463 -22.51 -5.49 6.91
CA PHE A 463 -21.71 -6.71 7.01
C PHE A 463 -22.41 -7.82 6.23
N ILE A 464 -21.75 -8.35 5.20
CA ILE A 464 -22.27 -9.42 4.34
C ILE A 464 -21.46 -10.68 4.64
N TYR A 465 -22.13 -11.82 4.78
CA TYR A 465 -21.49 -13.11 5.03
C TYR A 465 -22.17 -14.20 4.22
N ARG A 466 -21.40 -15.19 3.77
CA ARG A 466 -21.87 -16.33 2.99
C ARG A 466 -21.01 -17.57 3.24
N ARG A 467 -21.52 -18.75 2.91
CA ARG A 467 -20.67 -19.96 2.87
C ARG A 467 -19.63 -19.85 1.75
N ASN A 468 -18.45 -20.42 2.00
CA ASN A 468 -17.31 -20.31 1.08
C ASN A 468 -17.56 -21.02 -0.26
N TRP A 469 -17.57 -20.25 -1.36
CA TRP A 469 -17.74 -20.78 -2.72
C TRP A 469 -16.54 -21.57 -3.24
N ASN A 470 -15.35 -21.47 -2.64
CA ASN A 470 -14.16 -22.26 -3.05
C ASN A 470 -14.38 -23.77 -2.97
N LYS A 471 -15.44 -24.21 -2.28
CA LYS A 471 -15.84 -25.62 -2.21
C LYS A 471 -16.63 -26.09 -3.44
N LYS A 472 -17.08 -25.18 -4.31
CA LYS A 472 -17.77 -25.53 -5.56
C LYS A 472 -16.73 -25.89 -6.63
N PRO A 473 -16.81 -27.07 -7.26
CA PRO A 473 -15.99 -27.40 -8.42
C PRO A 473 -16.18 -26.37 -9.53
N GLY A 474 -15.08 -25.88 -10.13
CA GLY A 474 -15.13 -24.86 -11.18
C GLY A 474 -15.26 -23.41 -10.70
N TYR A 475 -15.32 -23.16 -9.39
CA TYR A 475 -15.29 -21.79 -8.85
C TYR A 475 -13.88 -21.21 -8.89
N GLU A 476 -13.73 -20.06 -9.56
CA GLU A 476 -12.53 -19.23 -9.53
C GLU A 476 -12.73 -18.08 -8.54
N SER A 477 -11.87 -17.96 -7.53
CA SER A 477 -12.05 -16.92 -6.52
C SER A 477 -11.83 -15.52 -7.10
N THR A 478 -12.84 -14.67 -6.95
CA THR A 478 -12.77 -13.25 -7.35
C THR A 478 -12.00 -12.38 -6.37
N GLY A 479 -11.57 -12.91 -5.20
CA GLY A 479 -10.85 -12.17 -4.16
C GLY A 479 -11.67 -11.11 -3.43
N LEU A 480 -12.98 -11.03 -3.68
CA LEU A 480 -13.87 -9.97 -3.20
C LEU A 480 -14.29 -10.10 -1.73
N PHE A 481 -14.32 -11.32 -1.19
CA PHE A 481 -14.68 -11.63 0.18
C PHE A 481 -13.46 -12.11 0.96
N ARG A 482 -13.38 -11.75 2.24
CA ARG A 482 -12.38 -12.31 3.16
C ARG A 482 -12.81 -13.71 3.56
N GLU A 483 -11.85 -14.61 3.71
CA GLU A 483 -12.09 -16.00 4.07
C GLU A 483 -11.76 -16.24 5.54
N SER A 484 -12.68 -16.90 6.25
CA SER A 484 -12.48 -17.39 7.61
C SER A 484 -13.06 -18.80 7.69
N GLY A 485 -12.23 -19.78 7.37
CA GLY A 485 -12.62 -21.19 7.28
C GLY A 485 -13.75 -21.41 6.26
N ASN A 486 -14.92 -21.80 6.76
CA ASN A 486 -16.09 -22.13 5.95
C ASN A 486 -16.95 -20.92 5.56
N ILE A 487 -16.61 -19.72 6.03
CA ILE A 487 -17.38 -18.50 5.81
C ILE A 487 -16.54 -17.48 5.03
N GLN A 488 -17.17 -16.88 4.03
CA GLN A 488 -16.71 -15.71 3.32
C GLN A 488 -17.47 -14.48 3.83
N HIS A 489 -16.78 -13.38 4.12
CA HIS A 489 -17.42 -12.17 4.64
C HIS A 489 -16.82 -10.89 4.07
N LYS A 490 -17.62 -9.83 4.05
CA LYS A 490 -17.23 -8.50 3.56
C LYS A 490 -17.94 -7.44 4.40
N PHE A 491 -17.19 -6.44 4.83
CA PHE A 491 -17.76 -5.24 5.45
C PHE A 491 -17.72 -4.09 4.44
N VAL A 492 -18.85 -3.41 4.27
CA VAL A 492 -19.02 -2.27 3.36
C VAL A 492 -19.50 -1.08 4.19
N TRP A 493 -18.81 0.05 4.13
CA TRP A 493 -19.18 1.23 4.92
C TRP A 493 -20.40 1.98 4.37
N TYR A 494 -20.66 1.87 3.07
CA TYR A 494 -21.68 2.65 2.36
C TYR A 494 -22.56 1.74 1.50
N GLY A 495 -23.25 0.78 2.11
CA GLY A 495 -24.32 0.05 1.43
C GLY A 495 -25.50 1.00 1.19
N GLY A 496 -25.94 1.15 -0.06
CA GLY A 496 -27.09 1.98 -0.42
C GLY A 496 -28.40 1.20 -0.43
N GLU A 497 -29.51 1.90 -0.24
CA GLU A 497 -30.88 1.38 -0.39
C GLU A 497 -31.77 2.45 -1.03
N ILE A 498 -32.58 2.06 -2.00
CA ILE A 498 -33.71 2.84 -2.50
C ILE A 498 -34.97 2.04 -2.16
N GLU A 499 -35.90 2.63 -1.43
CA GLU A 499 -37.14 1.95 -1.05
C GLU A 499 -38.35 2.78 -1.47
N TYR A 500 -39.26 2.14 -2.19
CA TYR A 500 -40.58 2.66 -2.51
C TYR A 500 -41.62 1.97 -1.63
N ASN A 501 -42.56 2.75 -1.10
CA ASN A 501 -43.64 2.24 -0.27
C ASN A 501 -44.99 2.76 -0.75
N TYR A 502 -45.97 1.87 -0.75
CA TYR A 502 -47.38 2.17 -1.00
C TYR A 502 -48.21 1.84 0.24
N GLN A 503 -48.85 2.85 0.82
CA GLN A 503 -49.72 2.71 1.98
C GLN A 503 -51.00 1.97 1.59
N VAL A 504 -51.18 0.78 2.14
CA VAL A 504 -52.38 -0.05 1.95
C VAL A 504 -53.44 0.30 2.98
N SER A 505 -53.02 0.51 4.24
CA SER A 505 -53.87 0.96 5.35
C SER A 505 -53.08 1.82 6.33
N ASP A 506 -53.71 2.27 7.40
CA ASP A 506 -53.05 3.09 8.41
C ASP A 506 -51.87 2.37 9.08
N GLN A 507 -51.92 1.04 9.17
CA GLN A 507 -50.87 0.24 9.80
C GLN A 507 -49.95 -0.50 8.83
N TRP A 508 -50.29 -0.58 7.53
CA TRP A 508 -49.57 -1.45 6.59
C TRP A 508 -49.16 -0.73 5.31
N ASP A 509 -47.90 -0.93 4.93
CA ASP A 509 -47.37 -0.57 3.61
C ASP A 509 -46.93 -1.81 2.85
N MET A 510 -47.17 -1.81 1.54
CA MET A 510 -46.39 -2.61 0.60
C MET A 510 -45.09 -1.89 0.29
N SER A 511 -43.98 -2.62 0.30
CA SER A 511 -42.64 -2.07 0.16
C SER A 511 -41.83 -2.82 -0.89
N VAL A 512 -41.20 -2.07 -1.78
CA VAL A 512 -40.22 -2.57 -2.73
C VAL A 512 -38.91 -1.87 -2.45
N ASN A 513 -37.84 -2.61 -2.21
CA ASN A 513 -36.50 -2.04 -2.13
C ASN A 513 -35.58 -2.52 -3.25
N PHE A 514 -34.67 -1.64 -3.62
CA PHE A 514 -33.58 -1.87 -4.51
C PHE A 514 -32.29 -1.58 -3.75
N LEU A 515 -31.41 -2.58 -3.68
CA LEU A 515 -30.11 -2.48 -3.03
C LEU A 515 -29.04 -2.36 -4.12
N PRO A 516 -28.52 -1.15 -4.40
CA PRO A 516 -27.40 -0.96 -5.30
C PRO A 516 -26.14 -1.63 -4.72
N GLY A 517 -25.64 -2.66 -5.38
CA GLY A 517 -24.41 -3.37 -5.01
C GLY A 517 -23.36 -3.43 -6.11
N TYR A 518 -23.36 -2.48 -7.05
CA TYR A 518 -22.35 -2.40 -8.12
C TYR A 518 -20.92 -2.30 -7.55
N PRO A 519 -19.92 -3.02 -8.08
CA PRO A 519 -19.96 -3.89 -9.25
C PRO A 519 -20.33 -5.37 -8.97
N LEU A 520 -20.77 -5.69 -7.75
CA LEU A 520 -21.00 -7.08 -7.32
C LEU A 520 -22.32 -7.64 -7.81
N VAL A 521 -23.43 -7.21 -7.17
CA VAL A 521 -24.78 -7.75 -7.38
C VAL A 521 -25.77 -6.70 -6.91
N MET A 522 -26.79 -6.40 -7.70
CA MET A 522 -27.94 -5.60 -7.23
C MET A 522 -29.05 -6.53 -6.81
N SER A 523 -29.84 -6.15 -5.81
CA SER A 523 -30.97 -6.98 -5.39
C SER A 523 -32.26 -6.18 -5.27
N ILE A 524 -33.36 -6.86 -5.58
CA ILE A 524 -34.72 -6.36 -5.41
C ILE A 524 -35.40 -7.20 -4.34
N GLY A 525 -35.97 -6.51 -3.36
CA GLY A 525 -36.81 -7.14 -2.35
C GLY A 525 -38.21 -6.57 -2.35
N VAL A 526 -39.18 -7.42 -2.06
CA VAL A 526 -40.61 -7.04 -2.00
C VAL A 526 -41.18 -7.58 -0.69
N GLY A 527 -42.00 -6.78 -0.02
CA GLY A 527 -42.66 -7.21 1.20
C GLY A 527 -43.51 -6.13 1.82
N VAL A 528 -43.57 -6.13 3.14
CA VAL A 528 -44.48 -5.29 3.92
C VAL A 528 -43.76 -4.55 5.04
N ARG A 529 -44.35 -3.43 5.46
CA ARG A 529 -43.98 -2.70 6.68
C ARG A 529 -45.20 -2.55 7.55
N TYR A 530 -45.06 -2.91 8.82
CA TYR A 530 -46.08 -2.81 9.84
C TYR A 530 -45.74 -1.65 10.79
N TRP A 531 -46.71 -0.78 11.02
CA TRP A 531 -46.61 0.39 11.87
C TRP A 531 -47.50 0.19 13.10
N PRO A 532 -46.92 -0.11 14.28
CA PRO A 532 -47.69 -0.21 15.53
C PRO A 532 -48.37 1.12 15.89
N ILE A 533 -47.67 2.24 15.64
CA ILE A 533 -48.16 3.61 15.82
C ILE A 533 -47.64 4.44 14.65
N ARG A 534 -48.55 5.05 13.89
CA ARG A 534 -48.24 5.95 12.78
C ARG A 534 -48.78 7.35 13.12
N TYR A 535 -47.91 8.35 13.08
CA TYR A 535 -48.23 9.76 13.32
C TYR A 535 -48.24 10.55 12.02
#